data_AF-A0AAX6HQC1-F1
#
_entry.id   AF-A0AAX6HQC1-F1
#
_cell.length_a   1.000
_cell.length_b   1.000
_cell.length_c   1.000
_cell.angle_alpha   90.00
_cell.angle_beta   90.00
_cell.angle_gamma   90.00
#
_symmetry.space_group_name_H-M   'P 1'
#
loop_
_entity.id
_entity.type
_entity.pdbx_description
1 polymer ?
#
loop_
_entity_poly.entity_id
_entity_poly.type
_entity_poly.pdbx_seq_one_letter_code
_entity_poly.pdbx_strand_id
1 'polypeptide(L)'
;MAEVAELELFNGERAVVFLLVSRLLFSVPPPLFLEAAALCFLSVAGLLVEIAAAGNLDALCRFRTRPGASSGILLGAVTLPTVLLSRLIQTLRILSVHDVGSEGIAYLNLQYWTVSTGCCGVLLFIILILRQTPNNITSSQLRSSKASKYSSLYIVLYVLMCCLAFAKRSYSGSYISINLLWLLFHGLATVSLIQKLLQSFPSCASMGEALLVSSGLILYFGDILAHTLSQISLSLSASSTIVHSGTQNEVSTVIQGLLLGLVLLPVLYKSVLRICLHFRILKPPAVQLVEGSMNRGIGCSVAFYSSLSVMLTLIVPAWMYFVQDFHVYPALWMPGYLLLFHLVALVMLRVLNFVFTEPLKRLALCTYWISVICASVFRFYNISKHSKTERILLRKYYHLVAVLMFTPALLFQPPFLELAFGAALAVFLVLEMIRIWKIWPFGGMIHQFMNAFTDHRDSEILISFFPPIGLCASSMDVIWVQ
;
A
#
# COMPACT_ATOMS: atom_id res chain seq x y z
N MET A 1 -27.35 21.51 24.88
CA MET A 1 -27.14 21.29 23.43
C MET A 1 -25.75 21.70 22.95
N ALA A 2 -25.15 22.79 23.45
CA ALA A 2 -23.75 23.14 23.15
C ALA A 2 -22.75 22.10 23.69
N GLU A 3 -22.96 21.61 24.91
CA GLU A 3 -22.14 20.55 25.54
C GLU A 3 -22.14 19.22 24.77
N VAL A 4 -23.28 18.82 24.20
CA VAL A 4 -23.39 17.58 23.39
C VAL A 4 -22.68 17.75 22.04
N ALA A 5 -22.69 18.96 21.46
CA ALA A 5 -21.96 19.26 20.23
C ALA A 5 -20.43 19.37 20.45
N GLU A 6 -19.99 19.82 21.63
CA GLU A 6 -18.57 19.79 22.03
C GLU A 6 -18.07 18.36 22.30
N LEU A 7 -18.91 17.51 22.91
CA LEU A 7 -18.61 16.09 23.09
C LEU A 7 -18.51 15.32 21.75
N GLU A 8 -19.33 15.67 20.75
CA GLU A 8 -19.23 15.10 19.39
C GLU A 8 -17.99 15.56 18.61
N LEU A 9 -17.36 16.68 19.01
CA LEU A 9 -16.15 17.19 18.38
C LEU A 9 -14.91 16.43 18.87
N PHE A 10 -14.88 16.04 20.15
CA PHE A 10 -13.80 15.30 20.81
C PHE A 10 -13.96 13.78 20.70
N ASN A 11 -13.88 13.26 19.47
CA ASN A 11 -13.60 11.84 19.25
C ASN A 11 -12.12 11.55 19.58
N GLY A 12 -11.83 10.43 20.26
CA GLY A 12 -10.46 10.00 20.56
C GLY A 12 -9.56 9.94 19.33
N GLU A 13 -10.11 9.53 18.18
CA GLU A 13 -9.37 9.53 16.89
C GLU A 13 -8.91 10.93 16.48
N ARG A 14 -9.78 11.94 16.62
CA ARG A 14 -9.46 13.34 16.26
C ARG A 14 -8.43 13.94 17.21
N ALA A 15 -8.53 13.62 18.50
CA ALA A 15 -7.55 14.04 19.50
C ALA A 15 -6.15 13.46 19.21
N VAL A 16 -6.08 12.17 18.81
CA VAL A 16 -4.82 11.54 18.42
C VAL A 16 -4.21 12.22 17.19
N VAL A 17 -5.00 12.49 16.15
CA VAL A 17 -4.50 13.20 14.96
C VAL A 17 -4.00 14.60 15.32
N PHE A 18 -4.73 15.34 16.15
CA PHE A 18 -4.30 16.66 16.60
C PHE A 18 -2.98 16.62 17.38
N LEU A 19 -2.83 15.68 18.31
CA LEU A 19 -1.58 15.51 19.08
C LEU A 19 -0.41 15.11 18.18
N LEU A 20 -0.64 14.25 17.19
CA LEU A 20 0.38 13.81 16.24
C LEU A 20 0.85 14.99 15.36
N VAL A 21 -0.09 15.69 14.72
CA VAL A 21 0.22 16.82 13.84
C VAL A 21 0.89 17.95 14.62
N SER A 22 0.38 18.31 15.80
CA SER A 22 0.98 19.37 16.63
C SER A 22 2.42 19.03 17.03
N ARG A 23 2.69 17.82 17.54
CA ARG A 23 4.07 17.38 17.86
C ARG A 23 5.00 17.44 16.66
N LEU A 24 4.51 17.05 15.50
CA LEU A 24 5.29 17.08 14.28
C LEU A 24 5.61 18.53 13.88
N LEU A 25 4.63 19.44 13.92
CA LEU A 25 4.83 20.86 13.62
C LEU A 25 5.88 21.52 14.53
N PHE A 26 5.89 21.20 15.83
CA PHE A 26 6.92 21.68 16.75
C PHE A 26 8.33 21.15 16.42
N SER A 27 8.42 20.04 15.69
CA SER A 27 9.67 19.37 15.35
C SER A 27 10.21 19.76 13.96
N VAL A 28 9.46 20.56 13.18
CA VAL A 28 9.79 20.86 11.77
C VAL A 28 10.95 21.87 11.68
N PRO A 29 12.00 21.55 10.91
CA PRO A 29 13.09 22.47 10.61
C PRO A 29 12.68 23.51 9.53
N PRO A 30 13.31 24.70 9.48
CA PRO A 30 12.93 25.80 8.58
C PRO A 30 12.72 25.48 7.09
N PRO A 31 13.54 24.62 6.44
CA PRO A 31 13.33 24.33 5.02
C PRO A 31 12.01 23.60 4.72
N LEU A 32 11.41 22.93 5.71
CA LEU A 32 10.20 22.12 5.58
C LEU A 32 8.91 22.84 6.04
N PHE A 33 8.95 24.17 6.26
CA PHE A 33 7.78 24.92 6.72
C PHE A 33 6.62 24.93 5.72
N LEU A 34 6.88 24.89 4.40
CA LEU A 34 5.81 24.85 3.41
C LEU A 34 5.09 23.50 3.43
N GLU A 35 5.84 22.41 3.56
CA GLU A 35 5.33 21.05 3.71
C GLU A 35 4.47 20.95 4.98
N ALA A 36 4.98 21.44 6.11
CA ALA A 36 4.26 21.45 7.38
C ALA A 36 2.96 22.27 7.33
N ALA A 37 2.97 23.45 6.71
CA ALA A 37 1.78 24.26 6.52
C ALA A 37 0.76 23.57 5.59
N ALA A 38 1.23 22.91 4.53
CA ALA A 38 0.38 22.12 3.65
C ALA A 38 -0.29 20.96 4.41
N LEU A 39 0.43 20.26 5.28
CA LEU A 39 -0.13 19.23 6.16
C LEU A 39 -1.20 19.79 7.11
N CYS A 40 -0.98 20.99 7.66
CA CYS A 40 -1.99 21.67 8.49
C CYS A 40 -3.28 21.91 7.69
N PHE A 41 -3.18 22.53 6.51
CA PHE A 41 -4.35 22.80 5.69
C PHE A 41 -5.05 21.52 5.24
N LEU A 42 -4.31 20.47 4.91
CA LEU A 42 -4.87 19.16 4.59
C LEU A 42 -5.60 18.54 5.79
N SER A 43 -5.03 18.64 7.01
CA SER A 43 -5.66 18.14 8.23
C SER A 43 -6.97 18.87 8.56
N VAL A 44 -7.00 20.20 8.43
CA VAL A 44 -8.22 20.98 8.64
C VAL A 44 -9.26 20.68 7.55
N ALA A 45 -8.83 20.57 6.28
CA ALA A 45 -9.71 20.16 5.19
C ALA A 45 -10.33 18.78 5.47
N GLY A 46 -9.53 17.79 5.88
CA GLY A 46 -9.96 16.44 6.22
C GLY A 46 -10.96 16.40 7.38
N LEU A 47 -10.71 17.18 8.44
CA LEU A 47 -11.61 17.30 9.58
C LEU A 47 -12.97 17.90 9.15
N LEU A 48 -12.94 18.94 8.32
CA LEU A 48 -14.16 19.57 7.81
C LEU A 48 -14.94 18.66 6.85
N VAL A 49 -14.25 17.87 6.01
CA VAL A 49 -14.89 16.83 5.18
C VAL A 49 -15.54 15.77 6.06
N GLU A 50 -14.86 15.32 7.12
CA GLU A 50 -15.40 14.32 8.03
C GLU A 50 -16.67 14.80 8.74
N ILE A 51 -16.67 16.05 9.22
CA ILE A 51 -17.85 16.69 9.82
C ILE A 51 -18.98 16.83 8.77
N ALA A 52 -18.64 17.21 7.53
CA ALA A 52 -19.61 17.32 6.46
C ALA A 52 -20.24 15.97 6.09
N ALA A 53 -19.43 14.92 6.05
CA ALA A 53 -19.85 13.54 5.80
C ALA A 53 -20.77 13.00 6.90
N ALA A 54 -20.46 13.27 8.16
CA ALA A 54 -21.30 12.85 9.30
C ALA A 54 -22.71 13.47 9.26
N GLY A 55 -22.83 14.71 8.76
CA GLY A 55 -24.11 15.41 8.62
C GLY A 55 -24.94 14.99 7.41
N ASN A 56 -24.42 14.16 6.50
CA ASN A 56 -25.10 13.76 5.26
C ASN A 56 -24.81 12.29 4.91
N LEU A 57 -25.29 11.37 5.77
CA LEU A 57 -25.09 9.93 5.65
C LEU A 57 -25.60 9.36 4.31
N ASP A 58 -26.73 9.88 3.81
CA ASP A 58 -27.37 9.41 2.57
C ASP A 58 -26.49 9.62 1.32
N ALA A 59 -25.68 10.68 1.29
CA ALA A 59 -24.79 10.96 0.16
C ALA A 59 -23.69 9.90 -0.01
N LEU A 60 -23.21 9.34 1.10
CA LEU A 60 -22.13 8.34 1.13
C LEU A 60 -22.64 6.90 1.18
N CYS A 61 -23.95 6.69 1.36
CA CYS A 61 -24.59 5.36 1.28
C CYS A 61 -24.27 4.61 -0.02
N ARG A 62 -23.96 5.31 -1.12
CA ARG A 62 -23.53 4.71 -2.39
C ARG A 62 -22.28 3.85 -2.27
N PHE A 63 -21.41 4.13 -1.30
CA PHE A 63 -20.14 3.42 -1.11
C PHE A 63 -20.19 2.36 0.00
N ARG A 64 -21.40 2.04 0.51
CA ARG A 64 -21.71 1.03 1.55
C ARG A 64 -20.50 0.72 2.43
N THR A 65 -20.08 1.67 3.25
CA THR A 65 -18.89 1.52 4.12
C THR A 65 -19.18 0.58 5.29
N ARG A 66 -18.12 0.12 5.98
CA ARG A 66 -18.25 -0.80 7.12
C ARG A 66 -19.24 -0.28 8.17
N PRO A 67 -20.30 -1.04 8.53
CA PRO A 67 -21.29 -0.59 9.51
C PRO A 67 -20.68 -0.52 10.92
N GLY A 68 -20.96 0.57 11.63
CA GLY A 68 -20.51 0.79 13.02
C GLY A 68 -19.05 1.21 13.19
N ALA A 69 -18.32 1.48 12.10
CA ALA A 69 -16.99 2.10 12.13
C ALA A 69 -17.09 3.62 11.93
N SER A 70 -16.13 4.36 12.48
CA SER A 70 -15.94 5.77 12.11
C SER A 70 -15.59 5.89 10.62
N SER A 71 -15.88 7.03 10.00
CA SER A 71 -15.53 7.23 8.59
C SER A 71 -14.01 7.25 8.39
N GLY A 72 -13.25 7.66 9.40
CA GLY A 72 -11.79 7.68 9.41
C GLY A 72 -11.16 8.63 8.38
N ILE A 73 -11.94 9.55 7.79
CA ILE A 73 -11.50 10.39 6.67
C ILE A 73 -10.32 11.27 7.07
N LEU A 74 -10.39 11.93 8.24
CA LEU A 74 -9.28 12.74 8.75
C LEU A 74 -8.02 11.89 8.94
N LEU A 75 -8.16 10.74 9.60
CA LEU A 75 -7.05 9.85 9.89
C LEU A 75 -6.41 9.33 8.59
N GLY A 76 -7.21 8.86 7.64
CA GLY A 76 -6.72 8.38 6.34
C GLY A 76 -6.05 9.48 5.50
N ALA A 77 -6.53 10.72 5.58
CA ALA A 77 -5.97 11.83 4.81
C ALA A 77 -4.63 12.34 5.36
N VAL A 78 -4.39 12.19 6.67
CA VAL A 78 -3.24 12.80 7.35
C VAL A 78 -2.13 11.80 7.65
N THR A 79 -2.46 10.52 7.88
CA THR A 79 -1.49 9.47 8.27
C THR A 79 -0.28 9.38 7.35
N LEU A 80 -0.48 9.04 6.07
CA LEU A 80 0.62 8.80 5.14
C LEU A 80 1.46 10.07 4.84
N PRO A 81 0.84 11.26 4.63
CA PRO A 81 1.60 12.51 4.53
C PRO A 81 2.41 12.85 5.79
N THR A 82 1.84 12.67 6.99
CA THR A 82 2.53 12.94 8.27
C THR A 82 3.76 12.07 8.42
N VAL A 83 3.64 10.81 8.03
CA VAL A 83 4.72 9.84 8.05
C VAL A 83 5.85 10.22 7.11
N LEU A 84 5.55 10.53 5.85
CA LEU A 84 6.58 10.97 4.91
C LEU A 84 7.25 12.27 5.36
N LEU A 85 6.48 13.20 5.96
CA LEU A 85 7.04 14.42 6.54
C LEU A 85 7.94 14.12 7.75
N SER A 86 7.58 13.15 8.59
CA SER A 86 8.41 12.73 9.72
C SER A 86 9.75 12.14 9.25
N ARG A 87 9.72 11.31 8.20
CA ARG A 87 10.94 10.77 7.56
C ARG A 87 11.77 11.88 6.94
N LEU A 88 11.15 12.89 6.31
CA LEU A 88 11.86 14.06 5.80
C LEU A 88 12.58 14.83 6.91
N ILE A 89 11.92 15.04 8.05
CA ILE A 89 12.51 15.72 9.22
C ILE A 89 13.71 14.92 9.74
N GLN A 90 13.57 13.59 9.89
CA GLN A 90 14.65 12.71 10.35
C GLN A 90 15.85 12.73 9.39
N THR A 91 15.62 12.51 8.10
CA THR A 91 16.67 12.49 7.08
C THR A 91 17.39 13.83 7.00
N LEU A 92 16.66 14.95 7.10
CA LEU A 92 17.28 16.28 7.08
C LEU A 92 18.17 16.52 8.32
N ARG A 93 17.73 16.07 9.51
CA ARG A 93 18.54 16.18 10.74
C ARG A 93 19.82 15.36 10.62
N ILE A 94 19.76 14.16 10.05
CA ILE A 94 20.93 13.32 9.81
C ILE A 94 21.87 13.97 8.79
N LEU A 95 21.32 14.57 7.71
CA LEU A 95 22.13 15.23 6.68
C LEU A 95 22.86 16.47 7.19
N SER A 96 22.30 17.23 8.14
CA SER A 96 23.04 18.36 8.76
C SER A 96 24.37 17.95 9.41
N VAL A 97 24.63 16.65 9.56
CA VAL A 97 25.86 16.08 10.10
C VAL A 97 26.81 15.56 9.00
N HIS A 98 26.34 15.20 7.79
CA HIS A 98 27.16 14.62 6.70
C HIS A 98 26.79 15.17 5.30
N ASP A 99 27.76 15.73 4.57
CA ASP A 99 27.59 16.57 3.35
C ASP A 99 27.16 15.86 2.03
N VAL A 100 26.72 14.58 2.03
CA VAL A 100 26.67 13.76 0.78
C VAL A 100 25.25 13.31 0.32
N GLY A 101 24.16 13.73 0.97
CA GLY A 101 22.82 13.14 0.73
C GLY A 101 21.72 14.00 0.07
N SER A 102 22.05 14.97 -0.80
CA SER A 102 21.04 15.91 -1.36
C SER A 102 19.98 15.27 -2.25
N GLU A 103 20.28 14.17 -2.96
CA GLU A 103 19.36 13.57 -3.94
C GLU A 103 18.23 12.77 -3.29
N GLY A 104 18.52 12.01 -2.23
CA GLY A 104 17.53 11.22 -1.49
C GLY A 104 16.45 12.09 -0.83
N ILE A 105 16.79 13.30 -0.40
CA ILE A 105 15.83 14.25 0.18
C ILE A 105 14.86 14.79 -0.88
N ALA A 106 15.36 15.13 -2.07
CA ALA A 106 14.51 15.62 -3.15
C ALA A 106 13.47 14.57 -3.56
N TYR A 107 13.89 13.31 -3.65
CA TYR A 107 13.02 12.18 -3.96
C TYR A 107 11.97 11.93 -2.86
N LEU A 108 12.38 11.85 -1.59
CA LEU A 108 11.45 11.68 -0.45
C LEU A 108 10.44 12.84 -0.37
N ASN A 109 10.87 14.04 -0.75
CA ASN A 109 10.00 15.21 -0.80
C ASN A 109 8.98 15.14 -1.93
N LEU A 110 9.39 14.66 -3.12
CA LEU A 110 8.45 14.37 -4.20
C LEU A 110 7.41 13.33 -3.75
N GLN A 111 7.84 12.26 -3.07
CA GLN A 111 6.92 11.27 -2.50
C GLN A 111 5.91 11.92 -1.53
N TYR A 112 6.36 12.79 -0.61
CA TYR A 112 5.46 13.52 0.28
C TYR A 112 4.37 14.29 -0.49
N TRP A 113 4.76 15.07 -1.50
CA TRP A 113 3.80 15.85 -2.28
C TRP A 113 2.87 14.98 -3.13
N THR A 114 3.35 13.86 -3.67
CA THR A 114 2.50 12.93 -4.45
C THR A 114 1.39 12.34 -3.59
N VAL A 115 1.71 11.88 -2.38
CA VAL A 115 0.70 11.31 -1.46
C VAL A 115 -0.23 12.39 -0.94
N SER A 116 0.31 13.52 -0.49
CA SER A 116 -0.49 14.63 0.01
C SER A 116 -1.48 15.14 -1.05
N THR A 117 -1.06 15.20 -2.32
CA THR A 117 -1.93 15.55 -3.45
C THR A 117 -2.96 14.45 -3.73
N GLY A 118 -2.57 13.18 -3.60
CA GLY A 118 -3.47 12.03 -3.62
C GLY A 118 -4.60 12.13 -2.60
N CYS A 119 -4.27 12.45 -1.35
CA CYS A 119 -5.23 12.66 -0.26
C CYS A 119 -6.12 13.87 -0.52
N CYS A 120 -5.54 14.99 -0.96
CA CYS A 120 -6.28 16.20 -1.33
C CYS A 120 -7.29 15.94 -2.46
N GLY A 121 -6.90 15.19 -3.49
CA GLY A 121 -7.78 14.77 -4.59
C GLY A 121 -8.99 13.97 -4.11
N VAL A 122 -8.79 13.05 -3.16
CA VAL A 122 -9.90 12.29 -2.56
C VAL A 122 -10.81 13.17 -1.71
N LEU A 123 -10.27 14.11 -0.92
CA LEU A 123 -11.10 15.06 -0.17
C LEU A 123 -11.94 15.93 -1.10
N LEU A 124 -11.36 16.43 -2.19
CA LEU A 124 -12.08 17.17 -3.23
C LEU A 124 -13.21 16.32 -3.83
N PHE A 125 -12.93 15.05 -4.16
CA PHE A 125 -13.92 14.12 -4.68
C PHE A 125 -15.10 13.92 -3.71
N ILE A 126 -14.83 13.73 -2.41
CA ILE A 126 -15.88 13.58 -1.38
C ILE A 126 -16.72 14.86 -1.29
N ILE A 127 -16.09 16.04 -1.31
CA ILE A 127 -16.81 17.33 -1.31
C ILE A 127 -17.74 17.45 -2.52
N LEU A 128 -17.29 17.04 -3.71
CA LEU A 128 -18.11 17.07 -4.91
C LEU A 128 -19.34 16.16 -4.78
N ILE A 129 -19.20 14.97 -4.20
CA ILE A 129 -20.33 14.07 -3.92
C ILE A 129 -21.30 14.71 -2.92
N LEU A 130 -20.78 15.26 -1.82
CA LEU A 130 -21.60 15.88 -0.78
C LEU A 130 -22.40 17.08 -1.31
N ARG A 131 -21.86 17.82 -2.30
CA ARG A 131 -22.55 18.95 -2.94
C ARG A 131 -23.64 18.56 -3.93
N GLN A 132 -23.55 17.39 -4.55
CA GLN A 132 -24.50 16.92 -5.57
C GLN A 132 -25.80 16.37 -4.98
N THR A 133 -25.89 16.20 -3.66
CA THR A 133 -27.05 15.58 -3.00
C THR A 133 -28.10 16.65 -2.67
N PRO A 134 -29.39 16.48 -3.08
CA PRO A 134 -30.41 17.52 -2.90
C PRO A 134 -30.67 17.83 -1.42
N ASN A 135 -30.75 19.12 -1.10
CA ASN A 135 -30.95 19.63 0.26
C ASN A 135 -32.43 19.52 0.67
N ASN A 136 -32.71 18.81 1.77
CA ASN A 136 -33.95 18.97 2.53
C ASN A 136 -33.60 19.69 3.84
N ILE A 137 -34.15 20.89 4.05
CA ILE A 137 -33.68 21.86 5.04
C ILE A 137 -33.74 21.27 6.48
N THR A 138 -32.59 20.84 6.99
CA THR A 138 -32.39 20.41 8.38
C THR A 138 -31.13 21.08 8.96
N SER A 139 -31.08 21.25 10.28
CA SER A 139 -29.98 21.93 10.99
C SER A 139 -28.62 21.23 10.84
N SER A 140 -28.62 19.89 10.75
CA SER A 140 -27.43 19.07 10.47
C SER A 140 -26.87 19.30 9.06
N GLN A 141 -27.74 19.43 8.06
CA GLN A 141 -27.35 19.72 6.68
C GLN A 141 -26.78 21.13 6.50
N LEU A 142 -27.26 22.13 7.26
CA LEU A 142 -26.68 23.47 7.26
C LEU A 142 -25.22 23.45 7.78
N ARG A 143 -24.95 22.66 8.82
CA ARG A 143 -23.58 22.45 9.35
C ARG A 143 -22.69 21.77 8.32
N SER A 144 -23.20 20.73 7.66
CA SER A 144 -22.50 20.03 6.58
C SER A 144 -22.18 20.93 5.39
N SER A 145 -23.14 21.77 4.96
CA SER A 145 -22.96 22.74 3.88
C SER A 145 -21.89 23.78 4.20
N LYS A 146 -21.90 24.34 5.43
CA LYS A 146 -20.85 25.26 5.89
C LYS A 146 -19.49 24.58 5.93
N ALA A 147 -19.40 23.38 6.52
CA ALA A 147 -18.16 22.61 6.61
C ALA A 147 -17.57 22.28 5.23
N SER A 148 -18.40 21.89 4.26
CA SER A 148 -18.00 21.64 2.86
C SER A 148 -17.43 22.90 2.17
N LYS A 149 -18.02 24.09 2.40
CA LYS A 149 -17.52 25.37 1.88
C LYS A 149 -16.16 25.74 2.48
N TYR A 150 -16.02 25.67 3.81
CA TYR A 150 -14.74 25.94 4.47
C TYR A 150 -13.67 24.93 4.08
N SER A 151 -14.02 23.64 3.94
CA SER A 151 -13.07 22.62 3.48
C SER A 151 -12.51 22.94 2.09
N SER A 152 -13.35 23.45 1.18
CA SER A 152 -12.90 23.88 -0.14
C SER A 152 -11.89 25.04 -0.08
N LEU A 153 -12.06 25.99 0.86
CA LEU A 153 -11.09 27.06 1.09
C LEU A 153 -9.73 26.50 1.52
N TYR A 154 -9.71 25.55 2.46
CA TYR A 154 -8.46 24.92 2.91
C TYR A 154 -7.79 24.07 1.82
N ILE A 155 -8.56 23.45 0.93
CA ILE A 155 -8.01 22.78 -0.26
C ILE A 155 -7.34 23.80 -1.19
N VAL A 156 -7.94 24.97 -1.41
CA VAL A 156 -7.31 26.04 -2.22
C VAL A 156 -6.01 26.53 -1.57
N LEU A 157 -6.00 26.72 -0.24
CA LEU A 157 -4.79 27.08 0.50
C LEU A 157 -3.71 25.99 0.39
N TYR A 158 -4.08 24.72 0.46
CA TYR A 158 -3.17 23.60 0.22
C TYR A 158 -2.54 23.65 -1.18
N VAL A 159 -3.35 23.84 -2.23
CA VAL A 159 -2.87 23.93 -3.62
C VAL A 159 -1.92 25.10 -3.78
N LEU A 160 -2.22 26.26 -3.17
CA LEU A 160 -1.33 27.41 -3.16
C LEU A 160 0.03 27.08 -2.51
N MET A 161 0.04 26.41 -1.35
CA MET A 161 1.28 25.98 -0.69
C MET A 161 2.09 24.99 -1.54
N CYS A 162 1.41 24.06 -2.22
CA CYS A 162 2.06 23.15 -3.17
C CYS A 162 2.75 23.92 -4.29
N CYS A 163 2.05 24.85 -4.94
CA CYS A 163 2.62 25.68 -6.01
C CYS A 163 3.83 26.51 -5.52
N LEU A 164 3.72 27.12 -4.33
CA LEU A 164 4.81 27.88 -3.72
C LEU A 164 6.04 27.01 -3.40
N ALA A 165 5.83 25.77 -2.94
CA ALA A 165 6.91 24.83 -2.64
C ALA A 165 7.73 24.44 -3.88
N PHE A 166 7.05 24.20 -5.01
CA PHE A 166 7.73 23.95 -6.28
C PHE A 166 8.35 25.21 -6.88
N ALA A 167 7.72 26.38 -6.72
CA ALA A 167 8.28 27.66 -7.18
C ALA A 167 9.55 28.08 -6.41
N LYS A 168 9.63 27.76 -5.11
CA LYS A 168 10.81 28.03 -4.26
C LYS A 168 12.06 27.27 -4.74
N ARG A 169 11.88 26.10 -5.36
CA ARG A 169 12.98 25.30 -5.87
C ARG A 169 13.41 25.86 -7.22
N SER A 170 14.62 26.41 -7.30
CA SER A 170 15.21 27.03 -8.50
C SER A 170 15.51 26.01 -9.61
N TYR A 171 14.47 25.36 -10.12
CA TYR A 171 14.54 24.41 -11.23
C TYR A 171 13.96 25.04 -12.51
N SER A 172 14.31 24.46 -13.66
CA SER A 172 13.77 24.91 -14.95
C SER A 172 12.24 24.80 -14.99
N GLY A 173 11.56 25.70 -15.71
CA GLY A 173 10.09 25.71 -15.80
C GLY A 173 9.49 24.41 -16.36
N SER A 174 10.22 23.70 -17.23
CA SER A 174 9.82 22.39 -17.75
C SER A 174 9.82 21.32 -16.65
N TYR A 175 10.82 21.32 -15.77
CA TYR A 175 10.92 20.38 -14.66
C TYR A 175 9.77 20.56 -13.66
N ILE A 176 9.41 21.81 -13.34
CA ILE A 176 8.26 22.12 -12.48
C ILE A 176 6.96 21.59 -13.11
N SER A 177 6.78 21.79 -14.41
CA SER A 177 5.59 21.33 -15.15
C SER A 177 5.45 19.80 -15.13
N ILE A 178 6.55 19.06 -15.34
CA ILE A 178 6.55 17.59 -15.30
C ILE A 178 6.18 17.08 -13.90
N ASN A 179 6.75 17.66 -12.84
CA ASN A 179 6.43 17.27 -11.47
C ASN A 179 4.97 17.57 -11.10
N LEU A 180 4.44 18.73 -11.50
CA LEU A 180 3.02 19.05 -11.26
C LEU A 180 2.09 18.10 -12.03
N LEU A 181 2.45 17.73 -13.26
CA LEU A 181 1.72 16.75 -14.05
C LEU A 181 1.76 15.35 -13.40
N TRP A 182 2.93 14.95 -12.89
CA TRP A 182 3.10 13.72 -12.11
C TRP A 182 2.19 13.70 -10.87
N LEU A 183 2.18 14.78 -10.09
CA LEU A 183 1.29 14.96 -8.93
C LEU A 183 -0.19 14.86 -9.32
N LEU A 184 -0.58 15.48 -10.44
CA LEU A 184 -1.96 15.45 -10.94
C LEU A 184 -2.40 14.03 -11.31
N PHE A 185 -1.56 13.29 -12.04
CA PHE A 185 -1.86 11.90 -12.41
C PHE A 185 -1.98 11.00 -11.19
N HIS A 186 -1.08 11.16 -10.21
CA HIS A 186 -1.19 10.48 -8.93
C HIS A 186 -2.51 10.79 -8.21
N GLY A 187 -2.91 12.06 -8.15
CA GLY A 187 -4.19 12.49 -7.56
C GLY A 187 -5.42 11.91 -8.24
N LEU A 188 -5.43 11.86 -9.58
CA LEU A 188 -6.52 11.24 -10.34
C LEU A 188 -6.54 9.70 -10.17
N ALA A 189 -5.36 9.08 -10.09
CA ALA A 189 -5.23 7.65 -9.89
C ALA A 189 -5.71 7.22 -8.49
N THR A 190 -5.41 7.98 -7.43
CA THR A 190 -5.93 7.69 -6.07
C THR A 190 -7.44 7.78 -6.01
N VAL A 191 -8.03 8.83 -6.61
CA VAL A 191 -9.50 8.99 -6.70
C VAL A 191 -10.14 7.84 -7.48
N SER A 192 -9.54 7.45 -8.60
CA SER A 192 -10.03 6.32 -9.41
C SER A 192 -9.92 4.99 -8.67
N LEU A 193 -8.85 4.78 -7.90
CA LEU A 193 -8.62 3.55 -7.16
C LEU A 193 -9.56 3.42 -5.95
N ILE A 194 -9.76 4.49 -5.17
CA ILE A 194 -10.67 4.44 -4.01
C ILE A 194 -12.11 4.16 -4.44
N GLN A 195 -12.58 4.75 -5.54
CA GLN A 195 -13.90 4.46 -6.10
C GLN A 195 -14.05 2.98 -6.45
N LYS A 196 -13.08 2.42 -7.19
CA LYS A 196 -13.08 0.99 -7.56
C LYS A 196 -13.01 0.08 -6.34
N LEU A 197 -12.20 0.44 -5.34
CA LEU A 197 -12.04 -0.36 -4.12
C LEU A 197 -13.36 -0.42 -3.33
N LEU A 198 -13.98 0.74 -3.06
CA LEU A 198 -15.24 0.81 -2.32
C LEU A 198 -16.42 0.15 -3.05
N GLN A 199 -16.43 0.21 -4.38
CA GLN A 199 -17.46 -0.47 -5.20
C GLN A 199 -17.24 -1.97 -5.31
N SER A 200 -15.99 -2.43 -5.39
CA SER A 200 -15.67 -3.86 -5.51
C SER A 200 -15.82 -4.59 -4.17
N PHE A 201 -15.58 -3.89 -3.06
CA PHE A 201 -15.57 -4.45 -1.70
C PHE A 201 -16.46 -3.64 -0.75
N PRO A 202 -17.79 -3.64 -0.96
CA PRO A 202 -18.70 -2.97 -0.06
C PRO A 202 -18.61 -3.60 1.34
N SER A 203 -18.76 -2.76 2.36
CA SER A 203 -18.77 -3.05 3.80
C SER A 203 -17.44 -3.54 4.39
N CYS A 204 -16.38 -3.72 3.59
CA CYS A 204 -15.09 -4.24 4.05
C CYS A 204 -14.22 -3.21 4.75
N ALA A 205 -14.27 -1.95 4.33
CA ALA A 205 -13.38 -0.88 4.81
C ALA A 205 -14.16 0.40 5.16
N SER A 206 -13.62 1.16 6.10
CA SER A 206 -13.97 2.57 6.28
C SER A 206 -13.40 3.42 5.12
N MET A 207 -13.91 4.64 4.96
CA MET A 207 -13.43 5.58 3.95
C MET A 207 -11.95 5.93 4.17
N GLY A 208 -11.55 6.09 5.44
CA GLY A 208 -10.17 6.33 5.85
C GLY A 208 -9.21 5.19 5.54
N GLU A 209 -9.60 3.94 5.86
CA GLU A 209 -8.80 2.75 5.51
C GLU A 209 -8.66 2.61 3.99
N ALA A 210 -9.74 2.81 3.24
CA ALA A 210 -9.71 2.77 1.78
C ALA A 210 -8.81 3.88 1.19
N LEU A 211 -8.82 5.08 1.77
CA LEU A 211 -7.93 6.18 1.39
C LEU A 211 -6.46 5.84 1.66
N LEU A 212 -6.17 5.28 2.82
CA LEU A 212 -4.81 4.91 3.22
C LEU A 212 -4.26 3.78 2.32
N VAL A 213 -5.07 2.75 2.03
CA VAL A 213 -4.69 1.67 1.11
C VAL A 213 -4.51 2.20 -0.32
N SER A 214 -5.42 3.03 -0.81
CA SER A 214 -5.34 3.55 -2.18
C SER A 214 -4.16 4.50 -2.40
N SER A 215 -3.90 5.42 -1.47
CA SER A 215 -2.73 6.32 -1.52
C SER A 215 -1.41 5.55 -1.43
N GLY A 216 -1.30 4.55 -0.55
CA GLY A 216 -0.12 3.71 -0.42
C GLY A 216 0.16 2.87 -1.68
N LEU A 217 -0.86 2.24 -2.27
CA LEU A 217 -0.71 1.47 -3.51
C LEU A 217 -0.31 2.35 -4.69
N ILE A 218 -0.93 3.53 -4.84
CA ILE A 218 -0.59 4.46 -5.92
C ILE A 218 0.83 5.01 -5.76
N LEU A 219 1.28 5.30 -4.54
CA LEU A 219 2.69 5.66 -4.29
C LEU A 219 3.63 4.52 -4.70
N TYR A 220 3.33 3.30 -4.25
CA TYR A 220 4.15 2.13 -4.51
C TYR A 220 4.27 1.81 -6.02
N PHE A 221 3.15 1.75 -6.73
CA PHE A 221 3.16 1.51 -8.18
C PHE A 221 3.68 2.71 -8.98
N GLY A 222 3.49 3.93 -8.47
CA GLY A 222 4.07 5.12 -9.07
C GLY A 222 5.59 5.14 -8.95
N ASP A 223 6.15 4.63 -7.85
CA ASP A 223 7.61 4.48 -7.72
C ASP A 223 8.17 3.52 -8.76
N ILE A 224 7.57 2.33 -8.88
CA ILE A 224 7.90 1.34 -9.91
C ILE A 224 7.82 1.96 -11.32
N LEU A 225 6.78 2.77 -11.58
CA LEU A 225 6.61 3.47 -12.85
C LEU A 225 7.69 4.54 -13.06
N ALA A 226 8.02 5.32 -12.02
CA ALA A 226 9.06 6.34 -12.10
C ALA A 226 10.41 5.71 -12.43
N HIS A 227 10.76 4.59 -11.80
CA HIS A 227 11.97 3.81 -12.09
C HIS A 227 12.02 3.31 -13.53
N THR A 228 10.93 2.70 -14.01
CA THR A 228 10.87 2.23 -15.40
C THR A 228 10.95 3.38 -16.41
N LEU A 229 10.29 4.51 -16.15
CA LEU A 229 10.36 5.69 -17.01
C LEU A 229 11.74 6.34 -17.00
N SER A 230 12.40 6.40 -15.84
CA SER A 230 13.77 6.91 -15.72
C SER A 230 14.72 6.09 -16.60
N GLN A 231 14.62 4.77 -16.54
CA GLN A 231 15.46 3.88 -17.35
C GLN A 231 15.19 3.96 -18.86
N ILE A 232 13.91 4.07 -19.25
CA ILE A 232 13.53 4.31 -20.65
C ILE A 232 14.10 5.65 -21.13
N SER A 233 14.03 6.70 -20.30
CA SER A 233 14.52 8.03 -20.66
C SER A 233 16.04 8.07 -20.85
N LEU A 234 16.78 7.35 -20.01
CA LEU A 234 18.23 7.18 -20.11
C LEU A 234 18.61 6.47 -21.42
N SER A 235 17.84 5.43 -21.78
CA SER A 235 18.02 4.69 -23.04
C SER A 235 17.75 5.54 -24.29
N LEU A 236 16.87 6.53 -24.21
CA LEU A 236 16.49 7.41 -25.33
C LEU A 236 17.39 8.66 -25.47
N SER A 237 18.45 8.82 -24.67
CA SER A 237 19.32 10.02 -24.67
C SER A 237 18.58 11.35 -24.50
N ALA A 238 17.37 11.32 -23.94
CA ALA A 238 16.67 12.53 -23.53
C ALA A 238 17.28 13.00 -22.19
N SER A 239 17.70 14.26 -22.14
CA SER A 239 18.26 14.93 -20.96
C SER A 239 17.67 14.44 -19.65
N SER A 240 18.55 14.18 -18.67
CA SER A 240 18.35 13.71 -17.29
C SER A 240 17.25 14.42 -16.49
N THR A 241 16.00 14.30 -16.90
CA THR A 241 14.90 15.16 -16.44
C THR A 241 13.80 14.41 -15.72
N ILE A 242 13.78 13.08 -15.78
CA ILE A 242 12.85 12.25 -15.02
C ILE A 242 13.63 11.62 -13.88
N VAL A 243 13.54 12.31 -12.73
CA VAL A 243 13.79 11.81 -11.37
C VAL A 243 14.90 10.77 -11.32
N HIS A 244 16.14 11.20 -11.06
CA HIS A 244 17.16 10.29 -10.55
C HIS A 244 16.61 9.68 -9.26
N SER A 245 16.03 8.49 -9.41
CA SER A 245 15.58 7.73 -8.27
C SER A 245 16.82 7.39 -7.49
N GLY A 246 16.87 7.86 -6.24
CA GLY A 246 18.02 7.63 -5.37
C GLY A 246 18.41 6.15 -5.42
N THR A 247 19.71 5.88 -5.33
CA THR A 247 20.31 4.54 -5.31
C THR A 247 19.48 3.58 -4.46
N GLN A 248 18.55 2.85 -5.10
CA GLN A 248 17.61 2.02 -4.40
C GLN A 248 18.37 0.80 -3.88
N ASN A 249 18.09 0.39 -2.65
CA ASN A 249 18.59 -0.88 -2.13
C ASN A 249 18.15 -2.00 -3.07
N GLU A 250 19.08 -2.86 -3.50
CA GLU A 250 18.81 -3.93 -4.46
C GLU A 250 17.59 -4.79 -4.08
N VAL A 251 17.40 -4.94 -2.77
CA VAL A 251 16.29 -5.65 -2.11
C VAL A 251 14.93 -5.01 -2.38
N SER A 252 14.82 -3.69 -2.38
CA SER A 252 13.57 -2.99 -2.66
C SER A 252 13.08 -3.32 -4.07
N THR A 253 13.98 -3.31 -5.05
CA THR A 253 13.64 -3.66 -6.43
C THR A 253 13.20 -5.12 -6.56
N VAL A 254 13.81 -6.05 -5.82
CA VAL A 254 13.37 -7.47 -5.79
C VAL A 254 11.92 -7.57 -5.27
N ILE A 255 11.61 -6.89 -4.16
CA ILE A 255 10.28 -6.89 -3.55
C ILE A 255 9.27 -6.22 -4.50
N GLN A 256 9.63 -5.09 -5.10
CA GLN A 256 8.85 -4.36 -6.09
C GLN A 256 8.49 -5.22 -7.29
N GLY A 257 9.48 -5.88 -7.88
CA GLY A 257 9.26 -6.81 -8.99
C GLY A 257 8.34 -7.96 -8.60
N LEU A 258 8.60 -8.61 -7.45
CA LEU A 258 7.80 -9.73 -6.97
C LEU A 258 6.33 -9.35 -6.75
N LEU A 259 6.07 -8.26 -6.02
CA LEU A 259 4.71 -7.82 -5.71
C LEU A 259 3.97 -7.32 -6.96
N LEU A 260 4.65 -6.60 -7.85
CA LEU A 260 4.09 -6.20 -9.15
C LEU A 260 3.69 -7.43 -9.97
N GLY A 261 4.58 -8.42 -10.08
CA GLY A 261 4.32 -9.67 -10.80
C GLY A 261 3.10 -10.42 -10.25
N LEU A 262 2.96 -10.48 -8.92
CA LEU A 262 1.80 -11.12 -8.28
C LEU A 262 0.50 -10.34 -8.48
N VAL A 263 0.53 -9.00 -8.48
CA VAL A 263 -0.66 -8.19 -8.77
C VAL A 263 -1.07 -8.26 -10.23
N LEU A 264 -0.13 -8.48 -11.16
CA LEU A 264 -0.40 -8.70 -12.58
C LEU A 264 -0.77 -10.16 -12.91
N LEU A 265 -0.50 -11.11 -12.02
CA LEU A 265 -0.80 -12.53 -12.22
C LEU A 265 -2.28 -12.81 -12.55
N PRO A 266 -3.30 -12.21 -11.90
CA PRO A 266 -4.69 -12.37 -12.29
C PRO A 266 -4.98 -12.06 -13.76
N VAL A 267 -4.30 -11.05 -14.31
CA VAL A 267 -4.48 -10.63 -15.72
C VAL A 267 -3.91 -11.70 -16.65
N LEU A 268 -2.70 -12.20 -16.37
CA LEU A 268 -2.12 -13.27 -17.16
C LEU A 268 -2.90 -14.58 -17.03
N TYR A 269 -3.29 -14.95 -15.81
CA TYR A 269 -4.09 -16.14 -15.57
C TYR A 269 -5.41 -16.10 -16.35
N LYS A 270 -6.12 -14.95 -16.33
CA LYS A 270 -7.34 -14.75 -17.11
C LYS A 270 -7.10 -14.85 -18.62
N SER A 271 -6.00 -14.32 -19.12
CA SER A 271 -5.62 -14.40 -20.54
C SER A 271 -5.30 -15.84 -20.96
N VAL A 272 -4.51 -16.57 -20.16
CA VAL A 272 -4.20 -17.99 -20.38
C VAL A 272 -5.48 -18.82 -20.37
N LEU A 273 -6.38 -18.60 -19.40
CA LEU A 273 -7.68 -19.29 -19.35
C LEU A 273 -8.51 -19.03 -20.62
N ARG A 274 -8.58 -17.79 -21.11
CA ARG A 274 -9.30 -17.49 -22.37
C ARG A 274 -8.72 -18.24 -23.56
N ILE A 275 -7.40 -18.29 -23.66
CA ILE A 275 -6.70 -19.02 -24.73
C ILE A 275 -6.98 -20.52 -24.62
N CYS A 276 -6.86 -21.11 -23.42
CA CYS A 276 -7.17 -22.52 -23.17
C CYS A 276 -8.63 -22.86 -23.49
N LEU A 277 -9.57 -21.98 -23.14
CA LEU A 277 -10.99 -22.15 -23.47
C LEU A 277 -11.22 -22.08 -24.98
N HIS A 278 -10.56 -21.17 -25.69
CA HIS A 278 -10.64 -21.06 -27.14
C HIS A 278 -10.18 -22.36 -27.82
N PHE A 279 -9.02 -22.91 -27.43
CA PHE A 279 -8.55 -24.19 -27.97
C PHE A 279 -9.49 -25.37 -27.67
N ARG A 280 -10.22 -25.35 -26.55
CA ARG A 280 -11.23 -26.38 -26.26
C ARG A 280 -12.46 -26.29 -27.16
N ILE A 281 -12.90 -25.09 -27.52
CA ILE A 281 -14.04 -24.89 -28.44
C ILE A 281 -13.72 -25.48 -29.82
N LEU A 282 -12.46 -25.45 -30.25
CA LEU A 282 -12.04 -26.04 -31.53
C LEU A 282 -12.02 -27.58 -31.52
N LYS A 283 -12.09 -28.25 -30.36
CA LYS A 283 -12.13 -29.72 -30.30
C LYS A 283 -13.51 -30.26 -30.69
N PRO A 284 -13.59 -31.38 -31.43
CA PRO A 284 -14.86 -31.98 -31.82
C PRO A 284 -15.70 -32.43 -30.60
N PRO A 285 -17.04 -32.35 -30.68
CA PRO A 285 -17.95 -32.55 -29.54
C PRO A 285 -17.85 -33.94 -28.89
N ALA A 286 -17.43 -34.96 -29.65
CA ALA A 286 -17.21 -36.32 -29.13
C ALA A 286 -16.09 -36.39 -28.05
N VAL A 287 -15.09 -35.51 -28.12
CA VAL A 287 -13.96 -35.48 -27.16
C VAL A 287 -14.31 -34.67 -25.91
N GLN A 288 -15.28 -33.75 -26.01
CA GLN A 288 -15.69 -32.87 -24.90
C GLN A 288 -16.53 -33.58 -23.82
N LEU A 289 -17.32 -34.61 -24.19
CA LEU A 289 -18.18 -35.36 -23.27
C LEU A 289 -17.41 -36.29 -22.32
N VAL A 290 -16.25 -36.80 -22.76
CA VAL A 290 -15.40 -37.70 -21.95
C VAL A 290 -14.58 -36.93 -20.91
N GLU A 291 -14.35 -35.64 -21.16
CA GLU A 291 -13.49 -34.76 -20.36
C GLU A 291 -14.29 -34.15 -19.20
N GLY A 292 -14.72 -34.99 -18.25
CA GLY A 292 -15.64 -34.65 -17.16
C GLY A 292 -15.22 -33.48 -16.23
N SER A 293 -16.13 -33.10 -15.33
CA SER A 293 -16.02 -31.94 -14.40
C SER A 293 -14.70 -31.89 -13.59
N MET A 294 -14.14 -33.06 -13.23
CA MET A 294 -12.91 -33.13 -12.44
C MET A 294 -11.66 -32.75 -13.25
N ASN A 295 -11.61 -33.08 -14.55
CA ASN A 295 -10.53 -32.67 -15.45
C ASN A 295 -10.54 -31.16 -15.71
N ARG A 296 -11.71 -30.52 -15.61
CA ARG A 296 -11.85 -29.05 -15.71
C ARG A 296 -11.16 -28.33 -14.54
N GLY A 297 -11.31 -28.82 -13.31
CA GLY A 297 -10.67 -28.24 -12.12
C GLY A 297 -9.14 -28.38 -12.15
N ILE A 298 -8.65 -29.54 -12.58
CA ILE A 298 -7.21 -29.81 -12.72
C ILE A 298 -6.60 -28.92 -13.81
N GLY A 299 -7.26 -28.77 -14.97
CA GLY A 299 -6.79 -27.90 -16.05
C GLY A 299 -6.65 -26.43 -15.65
N CYS A 300 -7.61 -25.88 -14.92
CA CYS A 300 -7.50 -24.51 -14.38
C CYS A 300 -6.35 -24.37 -13.38
N SER A 301 -6.13 -25.40 -12.56
CA SER A 301 -5.04 -25.40 -11.57
C SER A 301 -3.67 -25.47 -12.24
N VAL A 302 -3.52 -26.30 -13.27
CA VAL A 302 -2.30 -26.35 -14.10
C VAL A 302 -2.06 -25.00 -14.78
N ALA A 303 -3.10 -24.39 -15.34
CA ALA A 303 -2.99 -23.06 -15.96
C ALA A 303 -2.54 -21.99 -14.95
N PHE A 304 -3.07 -22.03 -13.72
CA PHE A 304 -2.65 -21.13 -12.66
C PHE A 304 -1.18 -21.31 -12.28
N TYR A 305 -0.76 -22.53 -11.89
CA TYR A 305 0.64 -22.76 -11.48
C TYR A 305 1.62 -22.50 -12.63
N SER A 306 1.22 -22.77 -13.87
CA SER A 306 2.00 -22.40 -15.07
C SER A 306 2.13 -20.89 -15.19
N SER A 307 1.04 -20.13 -15.05
CA SER A 307 1.08 -18.67 -15.09
C SER A 307 1.89 -18.05 -13.94
N LEU A 308 1.80 -18.64 -12.74
CA LEU A 308 2.59 -18.24 -11.58
C LEU A 308 4.09 -18.49 -11.83
N SER A 309 4.43 -19.67 -12.38
CA SER A 309 5.80 -20.00 -12.74
C SER A 309 6.37 -19.02 -13.78
N VAL A 310 5.63 -18.77 -14.87
CA VAL A 310 6.02 -17.79 -15.90
C VAL A 310 6.21 -16.38 -15.31
N MET A 311 5.31 -15.94 -14.43
CA MET A 311 5.47 -14.65 -13.76
C MET A 311 6.76 -14.56 -12.94
N LEU A 312 7.00 -15.55 -12.08
CA LEU A 312 8.12 -15.52 -11.13
C LEU A 312 9.47 -15.79 -11.79
N THR A 313 9.51 -16.54 -12.89
CA THR A 313 10.76 -16.98 -13.53
C THR A 313 11.14 -16.19 -14.77
N LEU A 314 10.18 -15.61 -15.50
CA LEU A 314 10.43 -14.84 -16.71
C LEU A 314 10.17 -13.36 -16.50
N ILE A 315 8.93 -12.99 -16.15
CA ILE A 315 8.48 -11.59 -16.22
C ILE A 315 9.12 -10.75 -15.13
N VAL A 316 9.10 -11.23 -13.87
CA VAL A 316 9.69 -10.50 -12.74
C VAL A 316 11.21 -10.33 -12.92
N PRO A 317 12.00 -11.39 -13.20
CA PRO A 317 13.43 -11.24 -13.42
C PRO A 317 13.77 -10.38 -14.64
N ALA A 318 13.00 -10.46 -15.73
CA ALA A 318 13.21 -9.60 -16.90
C ALA A 318 13.00 -8.11 -16.58
N TRP A 319 11.95 -7.78 -15.81
CA TRP A 319 11.73 -6.41 -15.35
C TRP A 319 12.84 -5.93 -14.40
N MET A 320 13.26 -6.77 -13.45
CA MET A 320 14.36 -6.43 -12.54
C MET A 320 15.67 -6.19 -13.31
N TYR A 321 15.96 -7.01 -14.32
CA TYR A 321 17.10 -6.83 -15.20
C TYR A 321 17.04 -5.55 -16.03
N PHE A 322 15.84 -5.15 -16.44
CA PHE A 322 15.65 -3.90 -17.15
C PHE A 322 15.93 -2.69 -16.24
N VAL A 323 15.43 -2.70 -15.00
CA VAL A 323 15.49 -1.54 -14.09
C VAL A 323 16.85 -1.38 -13.40
N GLN A 324 17.52 -2.48 -13.05
CA GLN A 324 18.90 -2.43 -12.54
C GLN A 324 19.82 -2.77 -13.70
N ASP A 325 20.61 -1.79 -14.18
CA ASP A 325 21.63 -1.94 -15.23
C ASP A 325 22.66 -3.04 -14.89
N PHE A 326 22.25 -4.30 -15.00
CA PHE A 326 23.13 -5.43 -14.79
C PHE A 326 23.96 -5.58 -16.05
N HIS A 327 25.19 -5.08 -16.00
CA HIS A 327 26.21 -5.38 -17.01
C HIS A 327 26.55 -6.88 -16.97
N VAL A 328 25.73 -7.70 -17.63
CA VAL A 328 26.09 -9.06 -18.00
C VAL A 328 26.26 -9.06 -19.51
N TYR A 329 27.50 -9.31 -19.95
CA TYR A 329 27.88 -9.33 -21.36
C TYR A 329 26.91 -10.19 -22.20
N PRO A 330 26.10 -9.60 -23.09
CA PRO A 330 25.18 -10.34 -23.94
C PRO A 330 25.93 -10.81 -25.17
N ALA A 331 26.85 -11.76 -25.01
CA ALA A 331 27.57 -12.31 -26.15
C ALA A 331 27.33 -13.81 -26.22
N LEU A 332 26.26 -14.15 -26.96
CA LEU A 332 26.13 -15.33 -27.81
C LEU A 332 26.29 -16.70 -27.10
N TRP A 333 25.17 -17.41 -26.87
CA TRP A 333 24.98 -18.90 -26.91
C TRP A 333 24.09 -19.57 -25.85
N MET A 334 23.39 -18.88 -24.96
CA MET A 334 22.54 -19.59 -24.00
C MET A 334 21.15 -19.94 -24.62
N PRO A 335 20.77 -21.22 -24.78
CA PRO A 335 19.39 -21.58 -25.12
C PRO A 335 18.43 -20.98 -24.09
N GLY A 336 17.22 -20.58 -24.49
CA GLY A 336 16.28 -19.84 -23.64
C GLY A 336 16.00 -20.47 -22.26
N TYR A 337 16.11 -21.79 -22.13
CA TYR A 337 16.03 -22.52 -20.85
C TYR A 337 17.21 -22.26 -19.90
N LEU A 338 18.40 -22.05 -20.46
CA LEU A 338 19.61 -21.76 -19.70
C LEU A 338 19.64 -20.28 -19.27
N LEU A 339 19.07 -19.37 -20.07
CA LEU A 339 18.80 -17.99 -19.67
C LEU A 339 17.76 -17.92 -18.54
N LEU A 340 16.68 -18.71 -18.63
CA LEU A 340 15.68 -18.86 -17.57
C LEU A 340 16.31 -19.34 -16.26
N PHE A 341 17.07 -20.44 -16.31
CA PHE A 341 17.76 -20.98 -15.14
C PHE A 341 18.74 -19.96 -14.54
N HIS A 342 19.50 -19.26 -15.39
CA HIS A 342 20.45 -18.25 -14.96
C HIS A 342 19.76 -17.05 -14.29
N LEU A 343 18.67 -16.52 -14.86
CA LEU A 343 17.92 -15.40 -14.26
C LEU A 343 17.33 -15.76 -12.89
N VAL A 344 16.71 -16.93 -12.77
CA VAL A 344 16.15 -17.40 -11.48
C VAL A 344 17.26 -17.64 -10.46
N ALA A 345 18.34 -18.31 -10.86
CA ALA A 345 19.49 -18.55 -10.00
C ALA A 345 20.14 -17.25 -9.54
N LEU A 346 20.26 -16.24 -10.41
CA LEU A 346 20.80 -14.91 -10.06
C LEU A 346 19.95 -14.21 -9.00
N VAL A 347 18.62 -14.18 -9.17
CA VAL A 347 17.71 -13.56 -8.19
C VAL A 347 17.82 -14.28 -6.84
N MET A 348 17.78 -15.61 -6.83
CA MET A 348 17.91 -16.41 -5.61
C MET A 348 19.29 -16.23 -4.95
N LEU A 349 20.36 -16.26 -5.74
CA LEU A 349 21.72 -16.05 -5.26
C LEU A 349 21.88 -14.66 -4.64
N ARG A 350 21.26 -13.62 -5.21
CA ARG A 350 21.29 -12.27 -4.63
C ARG A 350 20.53 -12.17 -3.32
N VAL A 351 19.33 -12.75 -3.22
CA VAL A 351 18.59 -12.80 -1.95
C VAL A 351 19.41 -13.54 -0.89
N LEU A 352 20.01 -14.68 -1.23
CA LEU A 352 20.88 -15.42 -0.32
C LEU A 352 22.13 -14.61 0.05
N ASN A 353 22.81 -13.99 -0.92
CA ASN A 353 23.99 -13.16 -0.68
C ASN A 353 23.66 -12.00 0.26
N PHE A 354 22.52 -11.33 0.03
CA PHE A 354 22.02 -10.30 0.95
C PHE A 354 21.87 -10.90 2.35
N VAL A 355 21.09 -11.97 2.53
CA VAL A 355 20.88 -12.61 3.84
C VAL A 355 22.21 -12.99 4.53
N PHE A 356 23.21 -13.43 3.77
CA PHE A 356 24.52 -13.85 4.28
C PHE A 356 25.58 -12.75 4.33
N THR A 357 25.29 -11.51 3.94
CA THR A 357 26.26 -10.40 4.00
C THR A 357 26.61 -10.04 5.45
N GLU A 358 25.61 -10.00 6.34
CA GLU A 358 25.79 -9.80 7.79
C GLU A 358 25.19 -10.98 8.57
N PRO A 359 25.81 -12.17 8.52
CA PRO A 359 25.17 -13.41 8.92
C PRO A 359 24.86 -13.43 10.42
N LEU A 360 25.73 -12.88 11.26
CA LEU A 360 25.55 -12.86 12.71
C LEU A 360 24.29 -12.10 13.12
N LYS A 361 24.10 -10.86 12.61
CA LYS A 361 22.96 -10.01 12.99
C LYS A 361 21.64 -10.59 12.45
N ARG A 362 21.64 -11.02 11.17
CA ARG A 362 20.42 -11.51 10.49
C ARG A 362 20.00 -12.89 10.98
N LEU A 363 20.94 -13.80 11.19
CA LEU A 363 20.66 -15.11 11.76
C LEU A 363 20.26 -15.03 13.24
N ALA A 364 20.87 -14.13 14.02
CA ALA A 364 20.43 -13.85 15.39
C ALA A 364 18.98 -13.35 15.42
N LEU A 365 18.59 -12.48 14.48
CA LEU A 365 17.21 -12.03 14.37
C LEU A 365 16.25 -13.16 13.96
N CYS A 366 16.64 -14.03 13.03
CA CYS A 366 15.86 -15.21 12.67
C CYS A 366 15.66 -16.17 13.86
N THR A 367 16.72 -16.46 14.60
CA THR A 367 16.65 -17.32 15.80
C THR A 367 15.80 -16.67 16.90
N TYR A 368 15.89 -15.34 17.07
CA TYR A 368 14.99 -14.59 17.96
C TYR A 368 13.53 -14.73 17.54
N TRP A 369 13.19 -14.53 16.26
CA TRP A 369 11.82 -14.69 15.77
C TRP A 369 11.28 -16.10 15.98
N ILE A 370 12.07 -17.13 15.68
CA ILE A 370 11.69 -18.53 15.92
C ILE A 370 11.44 -18.75 17.42
N SER A 371 12.33 -18.25 18.30
CA SER A 371 12.15 -18.34 19.75
C SER A 371 10.88 -17.66 20.22
N VAL A 372 10.58 -16.44 19.74
CA VAL A 372 9.34 -15.71 20.07
C VAL A 372 8.12 -16.48 19.59
N ILE A 373 8.12 -17.02 18.37
CA ILE A 373 7.01 -17.81 17.83
C ILE A 373 6.82 -19.09 18.66
N CYS A 374 7.88 -19.84 18.93
CA CYS A 374 7.81 -21.07 19.75
C CYS A 374 7.28 -20.78 21.15
N ALA A 375 7.81 -19.76 21.83
CA ALA A 375 7.32 -19.34 23.14
C ALA A 375 5.84 -18.90 23.07
N SER A 376 5.46 -18.20 22.00
CA SER A 376 4.10 -17.69 21.80
C SER A 376 3.10 -18.82 21.60
N VAL A 377 3.44 -19.82 20.77
CA VAL A 377 2.63 -21.02 20.51
C VAL A 377 2.52 -21.89 21.76
N PHE A 378 3.63 -22.10 22.47
CA PHE A 378 3.65 -22.88 23.71
C PHE A 378 2.77 -22.24 24.80
N ARG A 379 2.91 -20.92 24.99
CA ARG A 379 2.06 -20.16 25.92
C ARG A 379 0.60 -20.21 25.50
N PHE A 380 0.31 -20.01 24.21
CA PHE A 380 -1.06 -20.07 23.68
C PHE A 380 -1.70 -21.45 23.90
N TYR A 381 -0.97 -22.53 23.59
CA TYR A 381 -1.43 -23.90 23.82
C TYR A 381 -1.75 -24.15 25.30
N ASN A 382 -0.88 -23.70 26.22
CA ASN A 382 -1.09 -23.86 27.65
C ASN A 382 -2.28 -23.03 28.16
N ILE A 383 -2.45 -21.80 27.66
CA ILE A 383 -3.57 -20.92 28.01
C ILE A 383 -4.91 -21.50 27.50
N SER A 384 -4.94 -22.01 26.27
CA SER A 384 -6.13 -22.62 25.66
C SER A 384 -6.60 -23.86 26.43
N LYS A 385 -5.71 -24.55 27.13
CA LYS A 385 -6.05 -25.75 27.91
C LYS A 385 -6.72 -25.43 29.25
N HIS A 386 -6.49 -24.24 29.80
CA HIS A 386 -6.90 -23.88 31.17
C HIS A 386 -7.96 -22.77 31.26
N SER A 387 -8.37 -22.15 30.15
CA SER A 387 -9.29 -21.01 30.18
C SER A 387 -10.17 -20.96 28.93
N LYS A 388 -11.49 -20.75 29.12
CA LYS A 388 -12.38 -20.24 28.06
C LYS A 388 -11.97 -18.80 27.76
N THR A 389 -10.84 -18.61 27.09
CA THR A 389 -10.31 -17.28 26.82
C THR A 389 -11.25 -16.48 25.94
N GLU A 390 -11.68 -15.32 26.43
CA GLU A 390 -12.44 -14.35 25.65
C GLU A 390 -11.62 -13.87 24.44
N ARG A 391 -12.26 -13.81 23.26
CA ARG A 391 -11.65 -13.36 21.99
C ARG A 391 -10.93 -12.01 22.08
N ILE A 392 -11.26 -11.19 23.08
CA ILE A 392 -10.67 -9.87 23.35
C ILE A 392 -9.22 -9.97 23.84
N LEU A 393 -8.93 -10.89 24.77
CA LEU A 393 -7.57 -11.09 25.29
C LEU A 393 -6.66 -11.67 24.21
N LEU A 394 -7.22 -12.52 23.34
CA LEU A 394 -6.51 -13.12 22.22
C LEU A 394 -6.00 -12.05 21.24
N ARG A 395 -6.85 -11.06 20.90
CA ARG A 395 -6.45 -9.96 20.01
C ARG A 395 -5.31 -9.13 20.60
N LYS A 396 -5.38 -8.82 21.91
CA LYS A 396 -4.30 -8.08 22.61
C LYS A 396 -2.99 -8.87 22.62
N TYR A 397 -3.07 -10.19 22.82
CA TYR A 397 -1.90 -11.06 22.80
C TYR A 397 -1.22 -11.10 21.42
N TYR A 398 -1.99 -11.24 20.34
CA TYR A 398 -1.42 -11.19 18.98
C TYR A 398 -0.76 -9.84 18.67
N HIS A 399 -1.36 -8.73 19.11
CA HIS A 399 -0.71 -7.42 18.97
C HIS A 399 0.59 -7.32 19.77
N LEU A 400 0.63 -7.87 20.99
CA LEU A 400 1.86 -7.92 21.80
C LEU A 400 2.96 -8.73 21.10
N VAL A 401 2.62 -9.91 20.56
CA VAL A 401 3.57 -10.75 19.81
C VAL A 401 4.08 -10.02 18.57
N ALA A 402 3.19 -9.33 17.83
CA ALA A 402 3.58 -8.53 16.68
C ALA A 402 4.58 -7.42 17.07
N VAL A 403 4.31 -6.69 18.16
CA VAL A 403 5.26 -5.67 18.68
C VAL A 403 6.60 -6.31 19.04
N LEU A 404 6.60 -7.44 19.76
CA LEU A 404 7.84 -8.15 20.12
C LEU A 404 8.64 -8.65 18.91
N MET A 405 7.97 -9.04 17.83
CA MET A 405 8.64 -9.48 16.60
C MET A 405 9.20 -8.29 15.79
N PHE A 406 8.46 -7.19 15.70
CA PHE A 406 8.80 -6.09 14.81
C PHE A 406 9.72 -5.05 15.45
N THR A 407 9.56 -4.70 16.73
CA THR A 407 10.39 -3.69 17.41
C THR A 407 11.90 -3.94 17.29
N PRO A 408 12.44 -5.14 17.60
CA PRO A 408 13.88 -5.35 17.47
C PRO A 408 14.34 -5.35 16.00
N ALA A 409 13.52 -5.86 15.09
CA ALA A 409 13.86 -5.87 13.67
C ALA A 409 13.94 -4.44 13.09
N LEU A 410 13.04 -3.55 13.52
CA LEU A 410 13.03 -2.14 13.16
C LEU A 410 14.28 -1.41 13.67
N LEU A 411 14.73 -1.70 14.89
CA LEU A 411 15.88 -1.03 15.48
C LEU A 411 17.22 -1.51 14.91
N PHE A 412 17.35 -2.81 14.61
CA PHE A 412 18.65 -3.39 14.26
C PHE A 412 18.88 -3.62 12.75
N GLN A 413 17.84 -3.98 11.99
CA GLN A 413 17.97 -4.36 10.57
C GLN A 413 16.70 -4.02 9.73
N PRO A 414 16.39 -2.72 9.49
CA PRO A 414 15.24 -2.32 8.66
C PRO A 414 15.21 -2.95 7.25
N PRO A 415 16.32 -3.03 6.49
CA PRO A 415 16.28 -3.58 5.12
C PRO A 415 15.98 -5.09 5.07
N PHE A 416 16.37 -5.83 6.11
CA PHE A 416 16.03 -7.25 6.22
C PHE A 416 14.57 -7.45 6.61
N LEU A 417 14.03 -6.57 7.45
CA LEU A 417 12.62 -6.55 7.79
C LEU A 417 11.75 -6.30 6.55
N GLU A 418 12.10 -5.31 5.74
CA GLU A 418 11.44 -5.01 4.45
C GLU A 418 11.37 -6.26 3.54
N LEU A 419 12.50 -6.96 3.39
CA LEU A 419 12.55 -8.22 2.62
C LEU A 419 11.64 -9.30 3.18
N ALA A 420 11.71 -9.56 4.50
CA ALA A 420 10.91 -10.58 5.15
C ALA A 420 9.41 -10.30 5.01
N PHE A 421 8.99 -9.04 5.16
CA PHE A 421 7.61 -8.62 4.95
C PHE A 421 7.17 -8.70 3.50
N GLY A 422 8.00 -8.23 2.56
CA GLY A 422 7.72 -8.35 1.13
C GLY A 422 7.50 -9.81 0.71
N ALA A 423 8.35 -10.71 1.21
CA ALA A 423 8.22 -12.15 0.99
C ALA A 423 6.96 -12.74 1.65
N ALA A 424 6.66 -12.37 2.90
CA ALA A 424 5.45 -12.81 3.58
C ALA A 424 4.18 -12.35 2.86
N LEU A 425 4.12 -11.08 2.44
CA LEU A 425 3.03 -10.53 1.63
C LEU A 425 2.89 -11.28 0.30
N ALA A 426 4.00 -11.59 -0.38
CA ALA A 426 3.98 -12.36 -1.61
C ALA A 426 3.37 -13.76 -1.41
N VAL A 427 3.81 -14.49 -0.37
CA VAL A 427 3.24 -15.81 -0.02
C VAL A 427 1.74 -15.70 0.23
N PHE A 428 1.35 -14.70 1.01
CA PHE A 428 -0.05 -14.50 1.33
C PHE A 428 -0.92 -14.12 0.14
N LEU A 429 -0.44 -13.29 -0.78
CA LEU A 429 -1.13 -12.99 -2.04
C LEU A 429 -1.36 -14.27 -2.85
N VAL A 430 -0.35 -15.15 -2.92
CA VAL A 430 -0.48 -16.45 -3.60
C VAL A 430 -1.52 -17.34 -2.92
N LEU A 431 -1.49 -17.45 -1.59
CA LEU A 431 -2.48 -18.22 -0.82
C LEU A 431 -3.89 -17.65 -1.01
N GLU A 432 -4.03 -16.34 -1.04
CA GLU A 432 -5.30 -15.65 -1.26
C GLU A 432 -5.83 -15.91 -2.68
N MET A 433 -4.97 -15.87 -3.70
CA MET A 433 -5.33 -16.24 -5.07
C MET A 433 -5.77 -17.71 -5.18
N ILE A 434 -5.05 -18.63 -4.53
CA ILE A 434 -5.41 -20.06 -4.45
C ILE A 434 -6.77 -20.25 -3.79
N ARG A 435 -7.06 -19.48 -2.73
CA ARG A 435 -8.33 -19.51 -1.99
C ARG A 435 -9.49 -18.97 -2.82
N ILE A 436 -9.34 -17.78 -3.41
CA ILE A 436 -10.37 -17.10 -4.21
C ILE A 436 -10.75 -17.94 -5.42
N TRP A 437 -9.76 -18.49 -6.13
CA TRP A 437 -10.01 -19.30 -7.33
C TRP A 437 -10.17 -20.80 -7.04
N LYS A 438 -10.21 -21.21 -5.76
CA LYS A 438 -10.39 -22.60 -5.30
C LYS A 438 -9.47 -23.59 -6.05
N ILE A 439 -8.19 -23.26 -6.11
CA ILE A 439 -7.21 -23.97 -6.93
C ILE A 439 -6.85 -25.30 -6.28
N TRP A 440 -6.90 -26.39 -7.02
CA TRP A 440 -6.58 -27.73 -6.51
C TRP A 440 -5.06 -27.87 -6.32
N PRO A 441 -4.55 -28.60 -5.30
CA PRO A 441 -5.28 -29.30 -4.23
C PRO A 441 -5.57 -28.44 -2.99
N PHE A 442 -4.91 -27.29 -2.83
CA PHE A 442 -4.88 -26.55 -1.56
C PHE A 442 -6.10 -25.63 -1.32
N GLY A 443 -6.83 -25.23 -2.38
CA GLY A 443 -7.90 -24.24 -2.30
C GLY A 443 -9.01 -24.60 -1.32
N GLY A 444 -9.39 -25.87 -1.24
CA GLY A 444 -10.38 -26.36 -0.27
C GLY A 444 -9.88 -26.28 1.18
N MET A 445 -8.66 -26.74 1.44
CA MET A 445 -8.06 -26.75 2.78
C MET A 445 -7.84 -25.32 3.30
N ILE A 446 -7.31 -24.42 2.46
CA ILE A 446 -7.07 -23.03 2.83
C ILE A 446 -8.40 -22.30 3.11
N HIS A 447 -9.42 -22.54 2.28
CA HIS A 447 -10.74 -21.93 2.50
C HIS A 447 -11.35 -22.37 3.82
N GLN A 448 -11.30 -23.66 4.14
CA GLN A 448 -11.78 -24.20 5.42
C GLN A 448 -11.00 -23.66 6.62
N PHE A 449 -9.67 -23.63 6.52
CA PHE A 449 -8.80 -23.06 7.55
C PHE A 449 -9.16 -21.59 7.82
N MET A 450 -9.25 -20.77 6.78
CA MET A 450 -9.56 -19.35 6.93
C MET A 450 -10.96 -19.12 7.50
N ASN A 451 -11.97 -19.89 7.07
CA ASN A 451 -13.34 -19.78 7.59
C ASN A 451 -13.44 -20.03 9.11
N ALA A 452 -12.52 -20.79 9.71
CA ALA A 452 -12.47 -20.99 11.16
C ALA A 452 -12.09 -19.72 11.94
N PHE A 453 -11.47 -18.74 11.29
CA PHE A 453 -11.03 -17.48 11.88
C PHE A 453 -11.92 -16.28 11.50
N THR A 454 -12.86 -16.45 10.58
CA THR A 454 -13.79 -15.40 10.10
C THR A 454 -15.01 -15.31 11.02
N ASP A 455 -15.34 -14.12 11.55
CA ASP A 455 -16.54 -13.90 12.38
C ASP A 455 -17.74 -13.44 11.53
N HIS A 456 -18.95 -13.42 12.12
CA HIS A 456 -20.19 -12.97 11.47
C HIS A 456 -20.09 -11.56 10.85
N ARG A 457 -19.18 -10.71 11.37
CA ARG A 457 -18.89 -9.35 10.87
C ARG A 457 -18.03 -9.31 9.60
N ASP A 458 -17.36 -10.41 9.26
CA ASP A 458 -16.42 -10.54 8.14
C ASP A 458 -17.00 -11.45 7.02
N SER A 459 -18.28 -11.85 7.14
CA SER A 459 -18.93 -12.90 6.35
C SER A 459 -19.37 -12.51 4.95
N GLU A 460 -19.60 -11.22 4.68
CA GLU A 460 -20.28 -10.86 3.43
C GLU A 460 -19.32 -10.75 2.23
N ILE A 461 -18.07 -10.31 2.39
CA ILE A 461 -17.09 -10.28 1.29
C ILE A 461 -15.69 -10.52 1.83
N LEU A 462 -15.19 -11.74 1.60
CA LEU A 462 -13.89 -12.26 1.99
C LEU A 462 -12.74 -11.54 1.29
N ILE A 463 -12.38 -10.36 1.77
CA ILE A 463 -11.01 -9.85 1.68
C ILE A 463 -10.55 -9.47 3.08
N SER A 464 -10.28 -10.50 3.89
CA SER A 464 -9.66 -10.34 5.21
C SER A 464 -8.15 -10.05 5.11
N PHE A 465 -7.58 -9.96 3.91
CA PHE A 465 -6.13 -9.96 3.69
C PHE A 465 -5.55 -8.62 3.19
N PHE A 466 -6.34 -7.75 2.56
CA PHE A 466 -5.84 -6.51 1.96
C PHE A 466 -5.80 -5.30 2.92
N PRO A 467 -6.81 -5.06 3.79
CA PRO A 467 -6.76 -3.92 4.71
C PRO A 467 -5.62 -4.03 5.74
N PRO A 468 -5.38 -5.16 6.43
CA PRO A 468 -4.35 -5.21 7.46
C PRO A 468 -2.92 -5.14 6.90
N ILE A 469 -2.68 -5.54 5.64
CA ILE A 469 -1.32 -5.61 5.09
C ILE A 469 -0.99 -4.43 4.19
N GLY A 470 -1.98 -3.85 3.52
CA GLY A 470 -1.88 -2.48 3.02
C GLY A 470 -1.64 -1.51 4.16
N LEU A 471 -2.35 -1.67 5.29
CA LEU A 471 -2.00 -0.98 6.54
C LEU A 471 -0.63 -1.40 7.03
N CYS A 472 -0.21 -2.67 7.15
CA CYS A 472 1.16 -2.95 7.64
C CYS A 472 2.23 -2.35 6.72
N ALA A 473 2.10 -2.38 5.40
CA ALA A 473 3.11 -1.77 4.50
C ALA A 473 3.17 -0.23 4.59
N SER A 474 2.05 0.46 4.84
CA SER A 474 1.99 1.92 4.98
C SER A 474 2.03 2.43 6.42
N SER A 475 1.69 1.59 7.39
CA SER A 475 1.81 1.80 8.84
C SER A 475 3.14 1.31 9.39
N MET A 476 3.90 0.50 8.65
CA MET A 476 5.31 0.30 8.95
C MET A 476 6.07 1.61 8.76
N ASP A 477 5.70 2.47 7.79
CA ASP A 477 6.20 3.85 7.75
C ASP A 477 5.72 4.68 8.99
N VAL A 478 4.54 4.39 9.59
CA VAL A 478 4.05 5.00 10.85
C VAL A 478 4.85 4.57 12.09
N ILE A 479 5.44 3.37 12.09
CA ILE A 479 6.30 2.90 13.20
C ILE A 479 7.72 3.48 13.09
N TRP A 480 8.05 4.26 12.05
CA TRP A 480 9.30 5.07 12.01
C TRP A 480 9.27 6.30 12.93
N VAL A 481 8.25 6.49 13.78
CA VAL A 481 8.10 7.68 14.65
C VAL A 481 8.23 7.35 16.15
N GLN A 482 9.04 6.34 16.49
CA GLN A 482 9.73 6.30 17.78
C GLN A 482 11.22 6.18 17.52
#